data_AF-A0A661DPZ1-F1
#
_entry.id   AF-A0A661DPZ1-F1
#
_cell.length_a   1.000
_cell.length_b   1.000
_cell.length_c   1.000
_cell.angle_alpha   90.00
_cell.angle_beta   90.00
_cell.angle_gamma   90.00
#
_symmetry.space_group_name_H-M   'P 1'
#
loop_
_entity.id
_entity.type
_entity.pdbx_description
1 polymer ?
#
loop_
_entity_poly.entity_id
_entity_poly.type
_entity_poly.pdbx_seq_one_letter_code
_entity_poly.pdbx_strand_id
1 'polypeptide(L)'
;MIGRAERIWLMLIGLTLVGIFFAETGSAGWLLTITVVILIVLKGNFVIDYYMDMRSANQRIRNILRLFIIIIPVLVILVHAWGDVIRRVTSVF
;
A
#
# COMPACT_ATOMS: atom_id res chain seq x y z
N MET A 1 3.01 -20.60 22.22
CA MET A 1 3.27 -19.17 22.44
C MET A 1 3.41 -18.52 21.08
N ILE A 2 2.54 -17.58 20.71
CA ILE A 2 2.61 -16.91 19.39
C ILE A 2 3.80 -15.96 19.38
N GLY A 3 4.75 -16.18 18.47
CA GLY A 3 5.92 -15.36 18.24
C GLY A 3 5.59 -13.98 17.67
N ARG A 4 6.54 -13.04 17.80
CA ARG A 4 6.36 -11.65 17.32
C ARG A 4 6.07 -11.58 15.81
N ALA A 5 6.75 -12.39 15.01
CA ALA A 5 6.56 -12.47 13.57
C ALA A 5 5.15 -12.98 13.19
N GLU A 6 4.65 -14.00 13.87
CA GLU A 6 3.31 -14.57 13.65
C GLU A 6 2.20 -13.56 13.96
N ARG A 7 2.38 -12.73 14.99
CA ARG A 7 1.42 -11.65 15.29
C ARG A 7 1.36 -10.60 14.17
N ILE A 8 2.51 -10.25 13.59
CA ILE A 8 2.59 -9.29 12.47
C ILE A 8 2.00 -9.91 11.21
N TRP A 9 2.25 -11.20 10.98
CA TRP A 9 1.62 -11.95 9.91
C TRP A 9 0.09 -11.90 9.99
N LEU A 10 -0.47 -12.20 11.17
CA LEU A 10 -1.92 -12.13 11.40
C LEU A 10 -2.46 -10.71 11.19
N MET A 11 -1.71 -9.69 11.59
CA MET A 11 -2.07 -8.28 11.32
C MET A 11 -2.08 -7.97 9.82
N LEU A 12 -1.12 -8.49 9.04
CA LEU A 12 -1.08 -8.34 7.58
C LEU A 12 -2.26 -9.05 6.90
N ILE A 13 -2.65 -10.23 7.39
CA ILE A 13 -3.87 -10.92 6.94
C ILE A 13 -5.09 -10.07 7.24
N GLY A 14 -5.23 -9.56 8.47
CA GLY A 14 -6.32 -8.66 8.85
C GLY A 14 -6.40 -7.45 7.92
N LEU A 15 -5.28 -6.78 7.65
CA LEU A 15 -5.23 -5.67 6.69
C LEU A 15 -5.63 -6.09 5.28
N THR A 16 -5.38 -7.33 4.88
CA THR A 16 -5.75 -7.85 3.56
C THR A 16 -7.25 -8.12 3.48
N LEU A 17 -7.84 -8.74 4.50
CA LEU A 17 -9.28 -8.96 4.59
C LEU A 17 -10.05 -7.64 4.62
N VAL A 18 -9.56 -6.66 5.38
CA VAL A 18 -10.10 -5.29 5.39
C VAL A 18 -10.02 -4.68 3.99
N GLY A 19 -8.90 -4.82 3.30
CA GLY A 19 -8.76 -4.32 1.92
C GLY A 19 -9.74 -4.95 0.94
N ILE A 20 -9.97 -6.26 1.03
CA ILE A 20 -10.96 -6.98 0.22
C ILE A 20 -12.37 -6.45 0.53
N PHE A 21 -12.72 -6.34 1.80
CA PHE A 21 -14.02 -5.84 2.21
C PHE A 21 -14.30 -4.44 1.66
N PHE A 22 -13.32 -3.52 1.77
CA PHE A 22 -13.46 -2.17 1.20
C PHE A 22 -13.49 -2.17 -0.34
N ALA A 23 -12.80 -3.09 -1.00
CA ALA A 23 -12.83 -3.21 -2.45
C ALA A 23 -14.19 -3.71 -2.98
N GLU A 24 -14.84 -4.61 -2.24
CA GLU A 24 -16.14 -5.19 -2.63
C GLU A 24 -17.33 -4.31 -2.25
N THR A 25 -17.26 -3.62 -1.11
CA THR A 25 -18.37 -2.80 -0.58
C THR A 25 -18.26 -1.32 -0.92
N GLY A 26 -17.07 -0.84 -1.25
CA GLY A 26 -16.83 0.57 -1.52
C GLY A 26 -17.26 0.98 -2.92
N SER A 27 -17.98 2.09 -3.03
CA SER A 27 -18.18 2.74 -4.32
C SER A 27 -16.86 3.33 -4.83
N ALA A 28 -16.61 3.21 -6.14
CA ALA A 28 -15.41 3.77 -6.76
C ALA A 28 -15.37 5.29 -6.54
N GLY A 29 -14.41 5.74 -5.73
CA GLY A 29 -14.29 7.15 -5.35
C GLY A 29 -13.11 7.39 -4.41
N TRP A 30 -12.98 8.65 -3.97
CA TRP A 30 -11.84 9.10 -3.16
C TRP A 30 -11.63 8.33 -1.86
N LEU A 31 -12.71 7.91 -1.20
CA LEU A 31 -12.65 7.14 0.04
C LEU A 31 -11.95 5.78 -0.14
N LEU A 32 -12.26 5.07 -1.24
CA LEU A 32 -11.64 3.80 -1.56
C LEU A 32 -10.15 3.99 -1.91
N THR A 33 -9.83 5.02 -2.69
CA THR A 33 -8.45 5.37 -3.04
C THR A 33 -7.61 5.70 -1.80
N ILE A 34 -8.13 6.50 -0.88
CA ILE A 34 -7.45 6.84 0.38
C ILE A 34 -7.22 5.57 1.22
N THR A 35 -8.23 4.70 1.29
CA THR A 35 -8.14 3.42 2.01
C THR A 35 -7.03 2.54 1.42
N VAL A 36 -6.98 2.40 0.10
CA VAL A 36 -5.93 1.65 -0.60
C VAL A 36 -4.54 2.23 -0.32
N VAL A 37 -4.39 3.55 -0.39
CA VAL A 37 -3.14 4.25 -0.07
C VAL A 37 -2.68 3.94 1.37
N ILE A 38 -3.59 4.03 2.34
CA ILE A 38 -3.29 3.72 3.74
C ILE A 38 -2.84 2.25 3.88
N LEU A 39 -3.55 1.31 3.23
CA LEU A 39 -3.21 -0.11 3.28
C LEU A 39 -1.83 -0.40 2.68
N ILE A 40 -1.48 0.24 1.56
CA ILE A 40 -0.15 0.11 0.92
C ILE A 40 0.94 0.56 1.89
N VAL A 41 0.80 1.77 2.46
CA VAL A 41 1.81 2.33 3.37
C VAL A 41 1.96 1.47 4.62
N LEU A 42 0.86 1.05 5.24
CA LEU A 42 0.90 0.24 6.45
C LEU A 42 1.55 -1.13 6.19
N LYS A 43 1.07 -1.87 5.17
CA LYS A 43 1.63 -3.19 4.83
C LYS A 43 3.12 -3.09 4.48
N GLY A 44 3.49 -2.11 3.67
CA GLY A 44 4.87 -1.91 3.25
C GLY A 44 5.80 -1.67 4.45
N ASN A 45 5.42 -0.81 5.39
CA ASN A 45 6.22 -0.54 6.58
C ASN A 45 6.36 -1.79 7.47
N PHE A 46 5.30 -2.57 7.64
CA PHE A 46 5.37 -3.82 8.42
C PHE A 46 6.29 -4.85 7.78
N VAL A 47 6.26 -5.01 6.46
CA VAL A 47 7.16 -5.93 5.76
C VAL A 47 8.62 -5.47 5.88
N ILE A 48 8.90 -4.19 5.68
CA ILE A 48 10.26 -3.64 5.82
C ILE A 48 10.82 -3.84 7.23
N ASP A 49 10.07 -3.42 8.26
CA ASP A 49 10.62 -3.33 9.61
C ASP A 49 10.68 -4.69 10.33
N TYR A 50 9.94 -5.70 9.86
CA TYR A 50 9.81 -6.98 10.55
C TYR A 50 10.11 -8.24 9.73
N TYR A 51 9.99 -8.21 8.40
CA TYR A 51 10.25 -9.38 7.55
C TYR A 51 11.54 -9.28 6.76
N MET A 52 11.91 -8.08 6.30
CA MET A 52 13.15 -7.87 5.54
C MET A 52 14.41 -7.79 6.42
N ASP A 53 14.30 -8.07 7.73
CA ASP A 53 15.35 -7.94 8.74
C ASP A 53 16.23 -6.69 8.59
N MET A 54 15.60 -5.58 8.20
CA MET A 54 16.29 -4.34 7.85
C MET A 54 16.91 -3.61 9.05
N ARG A 55 16.77 -4.16 10.26
CA ARG A 55 17.36 -3.57 11.48
C ARG A 55 18.88 -3.68 11.48
N SER A 56 19.44 -4.67 10.79
CA SER A 56 20.89 -4.84 10.62
C SER A 56 21.41 -4.28 9.29
N ALA A 57 20.51 -3.90 8.37
CA ALA A 57 20.86 -3.43 7.03
C ALA A 57 21.29 -1.96 7.00
N ASN A 58 22.13 -1.62 6.03
CA ASN A 58 22.62 -0.25 5.82
C ASN A 58 21.46 0.75 5.65
N GLN A 59 21.51 1.87 6.38
CA GLN A 59 20.50 2.93 6.39
C GLN A 59 20.12 3.42 4.98
N ARG A 60 21.06 3.40 4.02
CA ARG A 60 20.78 3.76 2.61
C ARG A 60 19.73 2.85 1.97
N ILE A 61 19.85 1.53 2.17
CA ILE A 61 18.92 0.55 1.59
C ILE A 61 17.53 0.70 2.22
N ARG A 62 17.48 0.97 3.53
CA ARG A 62 16.23 1.23 4.25
C ARG A 62 15.51 2.46 3.71
N ASN A 63 16.25 3.53 3.41
CA ASN A 63 15.67 4.73 2.83
C ASN A 63 15.16 4.49 1.40
N ILE A 64 15.88 3.71 0.58
CA ILE A 64 15.43 3.36 -0.78
C ILE A 64 14.13 2.56 -0.74
N LEU A 65 14.02 1.56 0.14
CA LEU A 65 12.82 0.74 0.25
C LEU A 65 11.62 1.54 0.80
N ARG A 66 11.85 2.45 1.74
CA ARG A 66 10.82 3.39 2.20
C ARG A 66 10.39 4.35 1.10
N LEU A 67 11.33 4.87 0.32
CA LEU A 67 11.02 5.74 -0.82
C LEU A 67 10.17 4.99 -1.86
N PHE A 68 10.52 3.75 -2.16
CA PHE A 68 9.74 2.88 -3.04
C PHE A 68 8.29 2.73 -2.54
N ILE A 69 8.10 2.46 -1.24
CA ILE A 69 6.75 2.37 -0.65
C ILE A 69 5.98 3.68 -0.74
N ILE A 70 6.62 4.85 -0.71
CA ILE A 70 5.96 6.16 -0.80
C ILE A 70 5.63 6.51 -2.25
N ILE A 71 6.47 6.13 -3.21
CA ILE A 71 6.26 6.40 -4.63
C ILE A 71 4.95 5.75 -5.10
N ILE A 72 4.69 4.50 -4.74
CA ILE A 72 3.48 3.76 -5.15
C ILE A 72 2.16 4.49 -4.78
N PRO A 73 1.87 4.85 -3.52
CA PRO A 73 0.64 5.55 -3.16
C PRO A 73 0.55 6.95 -3.77
N VAL A 74 1.68 7.64 -3.97
CA VAL A 74 1.69 8.91 -4.71
C VAL A 74 1.21 8.69 -6.16
N LEU A 75 1.69 7.65 -6.83
CA LEU A 75 1.22 7.28 -8.17
C LEU A 75 -0.27 6.91 -8.15
N VAL A 76 -0.74 6.15 -7.16
CA VAL A 76 -2.16 5.79 -7.01
C VAL A 76 -3.03 7.04 -6.92
N ILE A 77 -2.64 8.02 -6.09
CA ILE A 77 -3.36 9.30 -5.96
C ILE A 77 -3.34 10.07 -7.29
N LEU A 78 -2.17 10.15 -7.94
CA LEU A 78 -2.01 10.88 -9.20
C LEU A 78 -2.92 10.30 -10.29
N VAL A 79 -2.93 8.97 -10.44
CA VAL A 79 -3.78 8.27 -11.41
C VAL A 79 -5.25 8.45 -11.09
N HIS A 80 -5.64 8.41 -9.81
CA HIS A 80 -7.02 8.65 -9.42
C HIS A 80 -7.46 10.10 -9.71
N ALA A 81 -6.61 11.09 -9.42
CA ALA A 81 -6.89 12.50 -9.63
C ALA A 81 -6.96 12.89 -11.12
N TRP A 82 -6.10 12.30 -11.96
CA TRP A 82 -6.05 12.54 -13.41
C TRP A 82 -6.77 11.46 -14.23
N GLY A 83 -7.54 10.58 -13.59
CA GLY A 83 -8.18 9.44 -14.25
C GLY A 83 -9.04 9.85 -15.45
N ASP A 84 -9.72 10.99 -15.36
CA ASP A 84 -10.55 11.51 -16.45
C ASP A 84 -9.73 12.05 -17.64
N VAL A 85 -8.55 12.62 -17.36
CA VAL A 85 -7.61 13.03 -18.41
C VAL A 85 -7.05 11.81 -19.12
N ILE A 86 -6.67 10.78 -18.36
CA ILE A 86 -6.18 9.50 -18.92
C ILE A 86 -7.28 8.85 -19.77
N ARG A 87 -8.51 8.77 -19.25
CA ARG A 87 -9.67 8.24 -20.01
C ARG A 87 -9.89 8.99 -21.31
N ARG A 88 -9.81 10.32 -21.29
CA ARG A 88 -10.00 11.17 -22.47
C ARG A 88 -8.89 11.00 -23.51
N VAL A 89 -7.64 10.77 -23.09
CA VAL A 89 -6.52 10.51 -24.00
C VAL A 89 -6.65 9.12 -24.63
N THR A 90 -7.14 8.12 -23.88
CA THR A 90 -7.27 6.74 -24.38
C THR A 90 -8.54 6.52 -25.21
N SER A 91 -9.63 7.27 -24.99
CA SER A 91 -10.88 7.13 -25.75
C SER A 91 -10.84 7.66 -27.20
N VAL A 92 -9.67 8.10 -27.67
CA VAL A 92 -9.46 8.58 -29.05
C VAL A 92 -9.00 7.45 -29.99
N PHE A 93 -8.85 6.22 -29.48
CA PHE A 93 -8.63 5.00 -30.28
C PHE A 93 -9.83 4.06 -30.22
#